data_AF-A0A2D8BZX6-F1
#
_entry.id   AF-A0A2D8BZX6-F1
#
_cell.length_a   1.000
_cell.length_b   1.000
_cell.length_c   1.000
_cell.angle_alpha   90.00
_cell.angle_beta   90.00
_cell.angle_gamma   90.00
#
_symmetry.space_group_name_H-M   'P 1'
#
loop_
_entity.id
_entity.type
_entity.pdbx_description
1 polymer ?
#
loop_
_entity_poly.entity_id
_entity_poly.type
_entity_poly.pdbx_seq_one_letter_code
_entity_poly.pdbx_strand_id
1 'polypeptide(L)' 'MANSDKRFLYTDDNGTLCIVCPCDENMSLDEIKARDCPSGKTVYTVDKSEIPTDRTFRNAWTYTE' A
#
# COMPACT_ATOMS: atom_id res chain seq x y z
N MET A 1 -13.35 -12.47 0.36
CA MET A 1 -13.18 -11.07 -0.01
C MET A 1 -11.70 -10.92 -0.32
N ALA A 2 -11.36 -11.02 -1.61
CA ALA A 2 -10.02 -11.39 -2.08
C ALA A 2 -9.04 -10.19 -2.12
N ASN A 3 -9.57 -8.97 -2.11
CA ASN A 3 -8.76 -7.76 -2.26
C ASN A 3 -8.40 -7.13 -0.91
N SER A 4 -9.20 -7.33 0.15
CA SER A 4 -8.96 -6.74 1.48
C SER A 4 -7.69 -7.21 2.20
N ASP A 5 -7.00 -8.24 1.71
CA ASP A 5 -5.72 -8.70 2.29
C ASP A 5 -4.50 -8.04 1.67
N LYS A 6 -4.63 -7.41 0.49
CA LYS A 6 -3.52 -6.70 -0.17
C LYS A 6 -3.42 -5.26 0.27
N ARG A 7 -2.21 -4.71 0.28
CA ARG A 7 -1.92 -3.33 0.65
C ARG A 7 -0.97 -2.74 -0.37
N PHE A 8 -1.24 -1.52 -0.82
CA PHE A 8 -0.33 -0.79 -1.69
C PHE A 8 0.50 0.17 -0.85
N LEU A 9 1.82 0.08 -0.97
CA LEU A 9 2.78 0.90 -0.25
C LEU A 9 3.48 1.80 -1.25
N TYR A 10 3.55 3.09 -0.95
CA TYR A 10 4.37 4.02 -1.71
C TYR A 10 4.89 5.11 -0.79
N THR A 11 6.08 5.61 -1.10
CA THR A 11 6.65 6.76 -0.39
C THR A 11 6.30 8.03 -1.15
N ASP A 12 5.71 9.00 -0.47
CA ASP A 12 5.43 10.31 -1.05
C ASP A 12 6.71 11.18 -1.11
N ASP A 13 6.67 12.31 -1.83
CA ASP A 13 7.84 13.18 -2.02
C ASP A 13 8.33 13.80 -0.70
N ASN A 14 7.44 13.84 0.30
CA ASN A 14 7.73 14.26 1.67
C ASN A 14 8.43 13.17 2.51
N GLY A 15 8.77 12.03 1.92
CA GLY A 15 9.36 10.88 2.64
C GLY A 15 8.38 10.14 3.53
N THR A 16 7.08 10.43 3.42
CA THR A 16 6.04 9.76 4.21
C THR A 16 5.61 8.48 3.52
N LEU A 17 5.60 7.37 4.26
CA LEU A 17 5.10 6.10 3.76
C LEU A 17 3.57 6.06 3.79
N CYS A 18 2.97 5.99 2.62
CA CYS A 18 1.54 5.85 2.41
C CYS A 18 1.17 4.37 2.26
N ILE A 19 0.10 3.96 2.94
CA ILE A 19 -0.44 2.60 2.87
C ILE A 19 -1.89 2.71 2.43
N VAL A 20 -2.19 2.21 1.24
CA VAL A 20 -3.54 2.19 0.67
C VAL A 20 -4.15 0.81 0.90
N CYS A 21 -5.35 0.79 1.47
CA CYS A 21 -6.14 -0.42 1.65
C CYS A 21 -7.19 -0.50 0.53
N PRO A 22 -7.06 -1.41 -0.45
CA PRO A 22 -8.11 -1.66 -1.43
C PRO A 22 -9.40 -2.10 -0.74
N CYS A 23 -10.53 -1.63 -1.26
CA CYS A 23 -11.84 -2.15 -0.92
C CYS A 23 -12.16 -3.38 -1.78
N ASP A 24 -13.01 -4.29 -1.28
CA ASP A 24 -13.54 -5.38 -2.08
C ASP A 24 -14.58 -4.84 -3.07
N GLU A 25 -14.08 -4.35 -4.21
CA GLU A 25 -14.86 -4.00 -5.39
C GLU A 25 -14.73 -5.10 -6.45
N ASN A 26 -15.65 -5.14 -7.42
CA ASN A 26 -15.55 -6.01 -8.61
C ASN A 26 -14.47 -5.52 -9.61
N MET A 27 -13.38 -4.97 -9.11
CA MET A 27 -12.24 -4.45 -9.89
C MET A 27 -10.99 -5.28 -9.60
N SER A 28 -10.10 -5.32 -10.58
CA SER A 28 -8.80 -5.99 -10.46
C SER A 28 -7.85 -5.18 -9.57
N LEU A 29 -6.88 -5.84 -8.92
CA LEU A 29 -5.89 -5.16 -8.06
C LEU A 29 -5.10 -4.08 -8.83
N ASP A 30 -4.75 -4.33 -10.11
CA ASP A 30 -4.07 -3.35 -10.95
C ASP A 30 -4.93 -2.11 -11.25
N GLU A 31 -6.25 -2.28 -11.43
CA GLU A 31 -7.17 -1.16 -11.67
C GLU A 31 -7.30 -0.30 -10.41
N ILE A 32 -7.42 -0.95 -9.25
CA ILE A 32 -7.46 -0.26 -7.95
C ILE A 32 -6.13 0.47 -7.71
N LYS A 33 -5.00 -0.18 -7.98
CA LYS A 33 -3.67 0.42 -7.88
C LYS A 33 -3.53 1.66 -8.78
N ALA A 34 -3.98 1.59 -10.02
CA ALA A 34 -3.90 2.71 -10.96
C ALA A 34 -4.84 3.87 -10.58
N ARG A 35 -5.97 3.58 -9.93
CA ARG A 35 -6.93 4.59 -9.46
C ARG A 35 -6.49 5.27 -8.17
N ASP A 36 -6.08 4.47 -7.17
CA ASP A 36 -5.88 4.93 -5.80
C ASP A 36 -4.42 5.28 -5.49
N CYS A 37 -3.46 4.83 -6.32
CA CYS A 37 -2.04 5.19 -6.17
C CYS A 37 -1.59 6.16 -7.28
N PRO A 38 -0.67 7.09 -6.96
CA PRO A 38 -0.16 8.03 -7.94
C PRO A 38 0.62 7.32 -9.05
N SER A 39 0.30 7.67 -10.30
CA SER A 39 1.08 7.24 -11.46
C SER A 39 2.46 7.91 -11.44
N GLY A 40 3.51 7.12 -11.68
CA GLY A 40 4.90 7.60 -11.69
C GLY A 40 5.68 7.44 -10.39
N LYS A 41 5.09 6.86 -9.33
CA LYS A 41 5.81 6.45 -8.12
C LYS A 41 5.95 4.92 -8.06
N THR A 42 7.00 4.45 -7.40
CA THR A 42 7.16 3.02 -7.12
C THR A 42 6.14 2.61 -6.08
N VAL A 43 5.13 1.84 -6.52
CA VAL A 43 4.08 1.32 -5.65
C VAL A 43 4.27 -0.18 -5.50
N TYR A 44 4.49 -0.62 -4.27
CA TYR A 44 4.65 -2.02 -3.90
C TYR A 44 3.31 -2.61 -3.47
N THR A 45 3.03 -3.85 -3.88
CA THR A 45 1.84 -4.59 -3.44
C THR A 45 2.29 -5.66 -2.46
N VAL A 46 1.91 -5.53 -1.20
CA VAL A 46 2.26 -6.48 -0.13
C VAL A 46 1.01 -7.06 0.51
N ASP A 47 1.16 -8.12 1.29
CA ASP A 47 0.07 -8.64 2.12
C ASP A 47 -0.06 -7.84 3.42
N LYS A 48 -1.26 -7.79 4.01
CA LYS A 48 -1.47 -7.13 5.31
C LYS A 48 -0.60 -7.75 6.41
N SER A 49 -0.20 -9.01 6.28
CA SER A 49 0.70 -9.69 7.23
C SER A 49 2.12 -9.13 7.23
N GLU A 50 2.55 -8.57 6.09
CA GLU A 50 3.88 -7.95 5.93
C GLU A 50 3.95 -6.59 6.63
N ILE A 51 2.80 -5.99 6.95
CA ILE A 51 2.73 -4.69 7.61
C ILE A 51 2.77 -4.91 9.12
N PRO A 52 3.75 -4.32 9.84
CA PRO A 52 3.78 -4.37 11.29
C PRO A 52 2.47 -3.84 11.89
N THR A 53 1.85 -4.64 12.75
CA THR A 53 0.68 -4.20 13.53
C THR A 53 1.07 -3.19 14.60
N ASP A 54 2.33 -3.20 15.02
CA ASP A 54 2.93 -2.22 15.91
C ASP A 54 3.11 -0.87 15.19
N ARG A 55 2.43 0.15 15.69
CA ARG A 55 2.38 1.49 15.09
C ARG A 55 3.30 2.50 15.78
N THR A 56 4.11 2.07 16.75
CA THR A 56 4.90 2.95 17.62
C THR A 56 6.00 3.70 16.83
N PHE A 57 6.49 3.10 15.74
CA PHE A 57 7.53 3.69 14.89
C PHE A 57 7.15 3.77 13.40
N ARG A 58 5.89 4.10 13.10
CA ARG A 58 5.37 4.14 11.71
C ARG A 58 6.14 5.09 10.79
N ASN A 59 6.73 6.17 11.31
CA ASN A 59 7.53 7.13 10.54
C ASN A 59 8.91 6.59 10.15
N ALA A 60 9.42 5.58 10.85
CA ALA A 60 10.72 4.97 10.56
C ALA A 60 10.59 3.72 9.67
N TRP A 61 9.36 3.33 9.32
CA TRP A 61 9.15 2.16 8.48
C TRP A 61 9.39 2.52 7.02
N THR A 62 10.35 1.83 6.42
CA THR A 62 10.65 1.88 4.98
C THR A 62 10.53 0.47 4.43
N TYR A 63 9.69 0.27 3.43
CA TYR A 63 9.66 -0.99 2.70
C TYR A 63 10.76 -0.96 1.63
N THR A 64 11.69 -1.90 1.72
CA THR A 64 12.70 -2.20 0.71
C THR A 64 12.49 -3.63 0.25
N GLU A 65 12.36 -3.81 -1.06
CA GLU A 65 12.11 -5.10 -1.75
C GLU A 65 13.17 -6.17 -1.43
#